data_AF-A0A7R9X6G3-F1
#
_entry.id   AF-A0A7R9X6G3-F1
#
_cell.length_a   1.000
_cell.length_b   1.000
_cell.length_c   1.000
_cell.angle_alpha   90.00
_cell.angle_beta   90.00
_cell.angle_gamma   90.00
#
_symmetry.space_group_name_H-M   'P 1'
#
loop_
_entity.id
_entity.type
_entity.pdbx_description
1 polymer ?
#
loop_
_entity_poly.entity_id
_entity_poly.type
_entity_poly.pdbx_seq_one_letter_code
_entity_poly.pdbx_strand_id
1 'polypeptide(L)'
;CIKIQQEPVNLFFFLFDSVHILKCVRNNWLNSKDQEMLFPSMDNTENEALVKASFNDIRNLYLSESNFLLKKGYGLTLKALSPGSFERQNVNLVLKVFNEYIISALRTSGKDGTSYFLEYIWNWWCIVNVKTPNKGFRLNNPKAFPLSTNTHGKGNLEYLKSFLSWLDIWHERKDTKGLSKDTFTAISHTTHCLVELTNYCLEELNFEYILPGKLQTDNLEARFGRYRRLAGCNYNISVSQLYECENKIRLESCLKLSVMFNDTDIIEHERCMYKECADIDIVITEADLNDTTKHLPTITYLGGYCCYTVLKKLSCQICRNNLVDPDKKVLPHVNQYMSQIDR
;
A
#
# COMPACT_ATOMS: atom_id res chain seq x y z
N CYS A 1 -1.43 20.61 18.76
CA CYS A 1 -2.78 21.21 18.75
C CYS A 1 -2.64 22.69 19.10
N ILE A 2 -3.31 23.59 18.36
CA ILE A 2 -3.43 25.01 18.75
C ILE A 2 -4.87 25.22 19.22
N LYS A 3 -5.04 25.76 20.44
CA LYS A 3 -6.34 26.20 20.97
C LYS A 3 -6.53 27.66 20.59
N ILE A 4 -7.57 27.99 19.83
CA ILE A 4 -7.96 29.38 19.61
C ILE A 4 -9.02 29.73 20.66
N GLN A 5 -8.78 30.78 21.44
CA GLN A 5 -9.75 31.36 22.38
C GLN A 5 -10.79 32.19 21.62
N GLN A 6 -11.61 31.54 20.81
CA GLN A 6 -12.86 32.08 20.31
C GLN A 6 -13.94 31.08 20.72
N GLU A 7 -15.11 31.54 21.17
CA GLU A 7 -16.24 30.64 21.40
C GLU A 7 -16.91 30.29 20.07
N PRO A 8 -17.18 29.00 19.78
CA PRO A 8 -16.76 27.81 20.55
C PRO A 8 -15.26 27.51 20.37
N VAL A 9 -14.61 27.02 21.44
CA VAL A 9 -13.17 26.69 21.46
C VAL A 9 -12.86 25.65 20.39
N ASN A 10 -12.38 26.11 19.24
CA ASN A 10 -12.06 25.24 18.12
C ASN A 10 -10.63 24.70 18.27
N LEU A 11 -10.49 23.37 18.24
CA LEU A 11 -9.20 22.68 18.22
C LEU A 11 -8.71 22.52 16.78
N PHE A 12 -7.49 22.96 16.52
CA PHE A 12 -6.84 22.73 15.23
C PHE A 12 -5.74 21.68 15.34
N PHE A 13 -5.89 20.64 14.53
CA PHE A 13 -4.94 19.55 14.35
C PHE A 13 -4.18 19.76 13.03
N PHE A 14 -2.87 19.91 13.11
CA PHE A 14 -2.01 20.08 11.94
C PHE A 14 -1.47 18.72 11.54
N LEU A 15 -1.56 18.41 10.25
CA LEU A 15 -1.16 17.12 9.69
C LEU A 15 -0.24 17.36 8.51
N PHE A 16 0.81 16.57 8.39
CA PHE A 16 1.56 16.46 7.14
C PHE A 16 0.89 15.41 6.25
N ASP A 17 1.04 15.57 4.94
CA ASP A 17 0.45 14.63 4.01
C ASP A 17 1.12 13.25 4.10
N SER A 18 0.35 12.23 4.48
CA SER A 18 0.85 10.87 4.68
C SER A 18 1.36 10.19 3.41
N VAL A 19 0.87 10.57 2.22
CA VAL A 19 1.39 10.11 0.92
C VAL A 19 2.83 10.59 0.74
N HIS A 20 3.08 11.87 1.06
CA HIS A 20 4.42 12.43 1.00
C HIS A 20 5.35 11.85 2.06
N ILE A 21 4.85 11.62 3.28
CA ILE A 21 5.62 10.95 4.34
C ILE A 21 6.08 9.58 3.85
N LEU A 22 5.20 8.76 3.26
CA LEU A 22 5.56 7.44 2.74
C LEU A 22 6.62 7.54 1.62
N LYS A 23 6.49 8.50 0.70
CA LYS A 23 7.52 8.79 -0.31
C LYS A 23 8.85 9.15 0.32
N CYS A 24 8.85 9.98 1.36
CA CYS A 24 10.04 10.38 2.10
C CYS A 24 10.71 9.18 2.77
N VAL A 25 9.96 8.31 3.46
CA VAL A 25 10.49 7.08 4.08
C VAL A 25 11.24 6.23 3.05
N ARG A 26 10.64 5.94 1.89
CA ARG A 26 11.31 5.20 0.80
C ARG A 26 12.57 5.92 0.33
N ASN A 27 12.48 7.23 0.07
CA ASN A 27 13.58 8.01 -0.47
C ASN A 27 14.75 8.10 0.53
N ASN A 28 14.47 8.19 1.82
CA ASN A 28 15.48 8.16 2.88
C ASN A 28 16.22 6.82 2.87
N TRP A 29 15.49 5.71 2.74
CA TRP A 29 16.09 4.38 2.63
C TRP A 29 17.01 4.26 1.42
N LEU A 30 16.55 4.68 0.24
CA LEU A 30 17.32 4.66 -1.00
C LEU A 30 18.56 5.55 -0.97
N ASN A 31 18.50 6.69 -0.27
CA ASN A 31 19.59 7.67 -0.19
C ASN A 31 20.59 7.39 0.95
N SER A 32 20.26 6.49 1.88
CA SER A 32 21.20 6.10 2.92
C SER A 32 22.43 5.42 2.28
N LYS A 33 23.63 5.71 2.81
CA LYS A 33 24.91 5.29 2.22
C LYS A 33 24.96 3.79 1.90
N ASP A 34 24.47 2.97 2.82
CA ASP A 34 24.49 1.51 2.72
C ASP A 34 23.11 0.95 2.30
N GLN A 35 22.12 1.83 2.05
CA GLN A 35 20.73 1.46 1.80
C GLN A 35 20.13 0.59 2.91
N GLU A 36 20.48 0.92 4.15
CA GLU A 36 20.15 0.17 5.34
C GLU A 36 19.45 1.05 6.38
N MET A 37 18.50 0.45 7.09
CA MET A 37 17.80 1.02 8.22
C MET A 37 18.14 0.18 9.45
N LEU A 38 18.61 0.83 10.52
CA LEU A 38 18.82 0.24 11.84
C LEU A 38 17.77 0.83 12.78
N PHE A 39 16.89 -0.03 13.30
CA PHE A 39 15.71 0.36 14.08
C PHE A 39 15.46 -0.65 15.20
N PRO A 40 14.81 -0.26 16.31
CA PRO A 40 14.42 -1.19 17.36
C PRO A 40 13.31 -2.13 16.88
N SER A 41 13.25 -3.37 17.39
CA SER A 41 12.08 -4.23 17.17
C SER A 41 10.86 -3.69 17.94
N MET A 42 9.67 -3.76 17.35
CA MET A 42 8.43 -3.41 18.06
C MET A 42 7.98 -4.53 19.03
N ASP A 43 8.43 -5.77 18.79
CA ASP A 43 7.98 -6.97 19.49
C ASP A 43 8.86 -7.33 20.72
N ASN A 44 10.03 -6.71 20.86
CA ASN A 44 10.96 -7.02 21.96
C ASN A 44 10.65 -6.15 23.18
N THR A 45 10.08 -6.78 24.21
CA THR A 45 9.81 -6.17 25.53
C THR A 45 11.06 -5.67 26.25
N GLU A 46 12.26 -6.08 25.82
CA GLU A 46 13.54 -5.67 26.41
C GLU A 46 14.27 -4.58 25.60
N ASN A 47 13.71 -4.02 24.52
CA ASN A 47 14.22 -2.83 23.81
C ASN A 47 15.71 -2.80 23.37
N GLU A 48 16.50 -3.87 23.55
CA GLU A 48 17.95 -3.83 23.35
C GLU A 48 18.38 -4.19 21.93
N ALA A 49 17.72 -5.16 21.28
CA ALA A 49 18.17 -5.66 19.96
C ALA A 49 17.76 -4.73 18.82
N LEU A 50 18.74 -4.11 18.17
CA LEU A 50 18.56 -3.43 16.88
C LEU A 50 18.33 -4.46 15.78
N VAL A 51 17.37 -4.16 14.92
CA VAL A 51 17.08 -4.91 13.71
C VAL A 51 17.60 -4.11 12.52
N LYS A 52 18.14 -4.84 11.54
CA LYS A 52 18.65 -4.27 10.30
C LYS A 52 17.74 -4.64 9.13
N ALA A 53 17.28 -3.63 8.39
CA ALA A 53 16.61 -3.79 7.12
C ALA A 53 17.52 -3.28 5.99
N SER A 54 17.72 -4.09 4.96
CA SER A 54 18.52 -3.74 3.78
C SER A 54 17.64 -3.64 2.54
N PHE A 55 17.70 -2.51 1.84
CA PHE A 55 17.01 -2.37 0.56
C PHE A 55 17.55 -3.36 -0.48
N ASN A 56 18.80 -3.82 -0.31
CA ASN A 56 19.41 -4.81 -1.17
C ASN A 56 18.70 -6.17 -1.06
N ASP A 57 18.07 -6.51 0.06
CA ASP A 57 17.28 -7.74 0.16
C ASP A 57 16.10 -7.73 -0.82
N ILE A 58 15.48 -6.57 -1.04
CA ILE A 58 14.37 -6.39 -1.99
C ILE A 58 14.88 -6.50 -3.43
N ARG A 59 16.07 -5.95 -3.71
CA ARG A 59 16.72 -6.09 -5.03
C ARG A 59 17.11 -7.53 -5.31
N ASN A 60 17.68 -8.21 -4.33
CA ASN A 60 18.07 -9.61 -4.44
C ASN A 60 16.85 -10.50 -4.65
N LEU A 61 15.72 -10.21 -3.98
CA LEU A 61 14.45 -10.89 -4.25
C LEU A 61 14.07 -10.74 -5.74
N TYR A 62 14.02 -9.51 -6.26
CA TYR A 62 13.71 -9.26 -7.67
C TYR A 62 14.67 -9.94 -8.65
N LEU A 63 15.98 -9.89 -8.38
CA LEU A 63 17.01 -10.50 -9.23
C LEU A 63 16.94 -12.04 -9.19
N SER A 64 16.73 -12.61 -8.01
CA SER A 64 16.59 -14.06 -7.83
C SER A 64 15.37 -14.61 -8.59
N GLU A 65 14.31 -13.80 -8.73
CA GLU A 65 13.09 -14.16 -9.44
C GLU A 65 13.10 -13.74 -10.92
N SER A 66 14.18 -13.15 -11.44
CA SER A 66 14.19 -12.51 -12.76
C SER A 66 13.87 -13.48 -13.90
N ASN A 67 14.43 -14.69 -13.84
CA ASN A 67 14.28 -15.75 -14.85
C ASN A 67 13.10 -16.70 -14.59
N PHE A 68 12.36 -16.51 -13.49
CA PHE A 68 11.23 -17.37 -13.14
C PHE A 68 9.93 -16.78 -13.70
N LEU A 69 9.08 -17.64 -14.26
CA LEU A 69 7.73 -17.25 -14.67
C LEU A 69 6.85 -16.93 -13.45
N LEU A 70 7.05 -17.65 -12.35
CA LEU A 70 6.33 -17.49 -11.10
C LEU A 70 7.17 -16.67 -10.12
N LYS A 71 6.71 -15.46 -9.80
CA LYS A 71 7.42 -14.51 -8.94
C LYS A 71 6.59 -14.22 -7.70
N LYS A 72 7.17 -14.32 -6.50
CA LYS A 72 6.52 -13.87 -5.27
C LYS A 72 6.43 -12.34 -5.26
N GLY A 73 7.47 -11.66 -5.74
CA GLY A 73 7.53 -10.21 -5.88
C GLY A 73 7.02 -9.67 -7.22
N TYR A 74 5.94 -10.25 -7.78
CA TYR A 74 5.46 -9.96 -9.14
C TYR A 74 5.19 -8.46 -9.43
N GLY A 75 4.86 -7.67 -8.42
CA GLY A 75 4.63 -6.23 -8.54
C GLY A 75 5.90 -5.38 -8.61
N LEU A 76 7.07 -5.93 -8.23
CA LEU A 76 8.34 -5.21 -8.23
C LEU A 76 8.79 -4.90 -9.66
N THR A 77 9.35 -3.71 -9.81
CA THR A 77 9.87 -3.23 -11.10
C THR A 77 11.18 -2.52 -10.89
N LEU A 78 12.04 -2.49 -11.91
CA LEU A 78 13.32 -1.78 -11.83
C LEU A 78 13.13 -0.29 -11.47
N LYS A 79 12.06 0.34 -11.97
CA LYS A 79 11.67 1.73 -11.63
C LYS A 79 11.35 1.91 -10.14
N ALA A 80 10.80 0.90 -9.47
CA ALA A 80 10.52 0.96 -8.03
C ALA A 80 11.80 0.78 -7.19
N LEU A 81 12.77 0.00 -7.69
CA LEU A 81 14.01 -0.35 -6.99
C LEU A 81 15.15 0.67 -7.20
N SER A 82 15.12 1.36 -8.34
CA SER A 82 16.11 2.36 -8.73
C SER A 82 15.42 3.56 -9.42
N PRO A 83 14.56 4.31 -8.69
CA PRO A 83 13.79 5.41 -9.28
C PRO A 83 14.68 6.63 -9.58
N GLY A 84 14.48 7.20 -10.77
CA GLY A 84 14.97 8.54 -11.12
C GLY A 84 14.26 9.66 -10.36
N SER A 85 14.68 10.91 -10.57
CA SER A 85 14.17 12.08 -9.82
C SER A 85 12.65 12.26 -9.94
N PHE A 86 12.07 12.11 -11.14
CA PHE A 86 10.62 12.19 -11.34
C PHE A 86 9.88 11.01 -10.72
N GLU A 87 10.42 9.81 -10.87
CA GLU A 87 9.85 8.55 -10.36
C GLU A 87 9.80 8.54 -8.82
N ARG A 88 10.72 9.27 -8.16
CA ARG A 88 10.69 9.47 -6.71
C ARG A 88 9.45 10.20 -6.20
N GLN A 89 8.72 10.93 -7.05
CA GLN A 89 7.45 11.55 -6.69
C GLN A 89 6.23 10.63 -6.84
N ASN A 90 6.39 9.48 -7.47
CA ASN A 90 5.31 8.55 -7.75
C ASN A 90 5.05 7.61 -6.57
N VAL A 91 3.90 7.76 -5.90
CA VAL A 91 3.48 6.89 -4.79
C VAL A 91 3.24 5.45 -5.24
N ASN A 92 2.77 5.20 -6.46
CA ASN A 92 2.53 3.84 -6.95
C ASN A 92 3.83 3.01 -6.99
N LEU A 93 4.96 3.64 -7.29
CA LEU A 93 6.26 2.98 -7.20
C LEU A 93 6.67 2.69 -5.75
N VAL A 94 6.25 3.53 -4.78
CA VAL A 94 6.44 3.23 -3.36
C VAL A 94 5.63 2.00 -2.95
N LEU A 95 4.37 1.93 -3.37
CA LEU A 95 3.46 0.82 -3.06
C LEU A 95 3.82 -0.50 -3.75
N LYS A 96 4.71 -0.47 -4.75
CA LYS A 96 5.32 -1.69 -5.28
C LYS A 96 6.38 -2.28 -4.33
N VAL A 97 7.00 -1.43 -3.50
CA VAL A 97 8.01 -1.84 -2.50
C VAL A 97 7.32 -2.18 -1.17
N PHE A 98 6.48 -1.27 -0.67
CA PHE A 98 5.69 -1.48 0.53
C PHE A 98 4.39 -2.19 0.16
N ASN A 99 4.39 -3.52 0.31
CA ASN A 99 3.29 -4.37 -0.07
C ASN A 99 3.34 -5.69 0.73
N GLU A 100 2.18 -6.24 1.08
CA GLU A 100 1.99 -7.53 1.77
C GLU A 100 2.70 -8.71 1.09
N TYR A 101 2.72 -8.76 -0.24
CA TYR A 101 3.36 -9.84 -0.99
C TYR A 101 4.89 -9.80 -0.83
N ILE A 102 5.46 -8.60 -0.79
CA ILE A 102 6.92 -8.42 -0.62
C ILE A 102 7.34 -8.76 0.80
N ILE A 103 6.55 -8.35 1.79
CA ILE A 103 6.76 -8.72 3.20
C ILE A 103 6.77 -10.25 3.33
N SER A 104 5.76 -10.91 2.78
CA SER A 104 5.64 -12.38 2.81
C SER A 104 6.79 -13.07 2.08
N ALA A 105 7.16 -12.57 0.90
CA ALA A 105 8.27 -13.11 0.12
C ALA A 105 9.59 -13.03 0.87
N LEU A 106 9.88 -11.90 1.52
CA LEU A 106 11.10 -11.70 2.30
C LEU A 106 11.17 -12.61 3.52
N ARG A 107 10.06 -12.82 4.23
CA ARG A 107 9.99 -13.81 5.33
C ARG A 107 10.33 -15.21 4.86
N THR A 108 9.74 -15.65 3.74
CA THR A 108 10.05 -16.98 3.18
C THR A 108 11.50 -17.12 2.71
N SER A 109 12.20 -16.01 2.49
CA SER A 109 13.62 -15.96 2.11
C SER A 109 14.55 -15.75 3.30
N GLY A 110 14.04 -15.76 4.55
CA GLY A 110 14.82 -15.56 5.78
C GLY A 110 15.35 -14.13 5.96
N LYS A 111 14.67 -13.14 5.36
CA LYS A 111 15.03 -11.71 5.43
C LYS A 111 14.15 -10.96 6.41
N ASP A 112 14.09 -11.47 7.65
CA ASP A 112 13.12 -11.07 8.66
C ASP A 112 13.24 -9.58 9.00
N GLY A 113 14.47 -9.06 9.17
CA GLY A 113 14.68 -7.65 9.51
C GLY A 113 14.11 -6.68 8.47
N THR A 114 14.30 -6.96 7.19
CA THR A 114 13.70 -6.17 6.10
C THR A 114 12.18 -6.34 6.06
N SER A 115 11.67 -7.54 6.35
CA SER A 115 10.24 -7.80 6.40
C SER A 115 9.54 -7.04 7.54
N TYR A 116 10.13 -6.98 8.74
CA TYR A 116 9.59 -6.24 9.88
C TYR A 116 9.51 -4.75 9.60
N PHE A 117 10.57 -4.16 9.04
CA PHE A 117 10.55 -2.74 8.68
C PHE A 117 9.44 -2.42 7.68
N LEU A 118 9.31 -3.22 6.62
CA LEU A 118 8.26 -3.04 5.62
C LEU A 118 6.87 -3.18 6.25
N GLU A 119 6.67 -4.18 7.11
CA GLU A 119 5.40 -4.43 7.79
C GLU A 119 5.00 -3.28 8.71
N TYR A 120 5.94 -2.75 9.51
CA TYR A 120 5.63 -1.66 10.45
C TYR A 120 5.13 -0.42 9.70
N ILE A 121 5.81 -0.05 8.62
CA ILE A 121 5.43 1.09 7.77
C ILE A 121 4.18 0.78 6.93
N TRP A 122 4.03 -0.45 6.43
CA TRP A 122 2.88 -0.88 5.64
C TRP A 122 1.59 -0.85 6.46
N ASN A 123 1.62 -1.39 7.68
CA ASN A 123 0.47 -1.38 8.58
C ASN A 123 0.08 0.05 8.96
N TRP A 124 1.05 0.92 9.24
CA TRP A 124 0.80 2.35 9.43
C TRP A 124 0.10 2.95 8.20
N TRP A 125 0.64 2.70 7.00
CA TRP A 125 0.07 3.18 5.74
C TRP A 125 -1.37 2.68 5.50
N CYS A 126 -1.64 1.40 5.76
CA CYS A 126 -2.97 0.81 5.59
C CYS A 126 -4.03 1.56 6.40
N ILE A 127 -3.69 1.93 7.64
CA ILE A 127 -4.56 2.66 8.56
C ILE A 127 -4.73 4.13 8.12
N VAL A 128 -3.64 4.84 7.87
CA VAL A 128 -3.70 6.29 7.58
C VAL A 128 -4.24 6.60 6.18
N ASN A 129 -4.36 5.61 5.30
CA ASN A 129 -4.90 5.74 3.94
C ASN A 129 -6.29 5.10 3.78
N VAL A 130 -7.07 4.94 4.87
CA VAL A 130 -8.47 4.48 4.77
C VAL A 130 -9.36 5.63 4.29
N LYS A 131 -9.93 5.49 3.08
CA LYS A 131 -10.79 6.51 2.43
C LYS A 131 -12.26 6.13 2.37
N THR A 132 -12.61 4.88 2.69
CA THR A 132 -13.98 4.36 2.60
C THR A 132 -14.24 3.39 3.76
N PRO A 133 -15.45 3.36 4.35
CA PRO A 133 -15.75 2.49 5.49
C PRO A 133 -15.50 1.01 5.21
N ASN A 134 -15.84 0.55 4.01
CA ASN A 134 -15.79 -0.86 3.63
C ASN A 134 -14.41 -1.29 3.06
N LYS A 135 -13.36 -0.48 3.22
CA LYS A 135 -12.03 -0.80 2.67
C LYS A 135 -11.46 -2.07 3.30
N GLY A 136 -11.58 -2.23 4.62
CA GLY A 136 -11.13 -3.40 5.36
C GLY A 136 -11.77 -4.70 4.86
N PHE A 137 -13.09 -4.72 4.73
CA PHE A 137 -13.82 -5.87 4.17
C PHE A 137 -13.44 -6.17 2.72
N ARG A 138 -13.39 -5.14 1.85
CA ARG A 138 -13.08 -5.31 0.42
C ARG A 138 -11.69 -5.88 0.19
N LEU A 139 -10.71 -5.47 1.00
CA LEU A 139 -9.32 -5.92 0.89
C LEU A 139 -8.99 -7.10 1.81
N ASN A 140 -9.96 -7.58 2.60
CA ASN A 140 -9.74 -8.55 3.67
C ASN A 140 -8.52 -8.20 4.57
N ASN A 141 -8.40 -6.93 4.96
CA ASN A 141 -7.25 -6.43 5.71
C ASN A 141 -7.71 -5.72 7.00
N PRO A 142 -7.40 -6.28 8.19
CA PRO A 142 -7.73 -5.69 9.49
C PRO A 142 -7.18 -4.27 9.70
N LYS A 143 -6.00 -3.96 9.16
CA LYS A 143 -5.36 -2.64 9.25
C LYS A 143 -5.99 -1.61 8.30
N ALA A 144 -6.90 -2.02 7.43
CA ALA A 144 -7.61 -1.13 6.50
C ALA A 144 -9.06 -0.81 6.95
N PHE A 145 -9.42 -1.12 8.19
CA PHE A 145 -10.68 -0.69 8.80
C PHE A 145 -10.60 0.76 9.31
N PRO A 146 -11.72 1.51 9.26
CA PRO A 146 -11.82 2.86 9.83
C PRO A 146 -11.46 2.89 11.31
N LEU A 147 -10.89 4.01 11.75
CA LEU A 147 -10.71 4.28 13.18
C LEU A 147 -12.08 4.49 13.81
N SER A 148 -12.41 3.72 14.84
CA SER A 148 -13.73 3.70 15.46
C SER A 148 -13.66 2.99 16.81
N THR A 149 -14.77 2.98 17.55
CA THR A 149 -14.89 2.29 18.85
C THR A 149 -15.04 0.76 18.72
N ASN A 150 -15.25 0.24 17.51
CA ASN A 150 -15.33 -1.21 17.28
C ASN A 150 -13.96 -1.90 17.44
N THR A 151 -13.96 -3.23 17.54
CA THR A 151 -12.75 -4.02 17.79
C THR A 151 -11.62 -3.75 16.79
N HIS A 152 -11.93 -3.68 15.50
CA HIS A 152 -10.92 -3.44 14.46
C HIS A 152 -10.38 -1.99 14.50
N GLY A 153 -11.27 -1.01 14.64
CA GLY A 153 -10.92 0.41 14.74
C GLY A 153 -10.09 0.72 15.99
N LYS A 154 -10.45 0.13 17.13
CA LYS A 154 -9.68 0.22 18.37
C LYS A 154 -8.30 -0.42 18.22
N GLY A 155 -8.21 -1.61 17.63
CA GLY A 155 -6.93 -2.26 17.36
C GLY A 155 -6.03 -1.47 16.39
N ASN A 156 -6.62 -0.74 15.44
CA ASN A 156 -5.86 0.17 14.56
C ASN A 156 -5.38 1.40 15.32
N LEU A 157 -6.20 1.98 16.20
CA LEU A 157 -5.80 3.09 17.07
C LEU A 157 -4.69 2.69 18.05
N GLU A 158 -4.80 1.51 18.66
CA GLU A 158 -3.76 0.93 19.52
C GLU A 158 -2.46 0.71 18.75
N TYR A 159 -2.53 0.20 17.52
CA TYR A 159 -1.36 0.09 16.67
C TYR A 159 -0.69 1.44 16.40
N LEU A 160 -1.44 2.51 16.12
CA LEU A 160 -0.86 3.85 15.94
C LEU A 160 -0.15 4.34 17.21
N LYS A 161 -0.69 4.03 18.40
CA LYS A 161 -0.05 4.34 19.69
C LYS A 161 1.24 3.55 19.89
N SER A 162 1.24 2.24 19.60
CA SER A 162 2.46 1.42 19.65
C SER A 162 3.49 1.86 18.63
N PHE A 163 3.06 2.26 17.44
CA PHE A 163 3.94 2.80 16.40
C PHE A 163 4.58 4.13 16.82
N LEU A 164 3.86 5.00 17.53
CA LEU A 164 4.43 6.21 18.14
C LEU A 164 5.49 5.87 19.19
N SER A 165 5.18 4.97 20.12
CA SER A 165 6.15 4.53 21.14
C SER A 165 7.40 3.93 20.49
N TRP A 166 7.24 3.14 19.43
CA TRP A 166 8.35 2.60 18.65
C TRP A 166 9.18 3.70 17.97
N LEU A 167 8.55 4.72 17.40
CA LEU A 167 9.25 5.89 16.86
C LEU A 167 10.05 6.58 17.97
N ASP A 168 9.46 6.86 19.13
CA ASP A 168 10.13 7.55 20.24
C ASP A 168 11.38 6.79 20.70
N ILE A 169 11.28 5.46 20.87
CA ILE A 169 12.44 4.60 21.18
C ILE A 169 13.49 4.68 20.06
N TRP A 170 13.07 4.65 18.79
CA TRP A 170 14.00 4.77 17.66
C TRP A 170 14.74 6.11 17.68
N HIS A 171 14.06 7.21 18.05
CA HIS A 171 14.65 8.54 18.12
C HIS A 171 15.66 8.71 19.25
N GLU A 172 15.40 8.12 20.42
CA GLU A 172 16.27 8.23 21.59
C GLU A 172 17.59 7.46 21.43
N ARG A 173 17.58 6.41 20.59
CA ARG A 173 18.73 5.56 20.34
C ARG A 173 19.73 6.20 19.38
N LYS A 174 20.93 6.49 19.90
CA LYS A 174 22.05 7.09 19.13
C LYS A 174 22.75 6.12 18.19
N ASP A 175 22.61 4.81 18.42
CA ASP A 175 23.19 3.73 17.64
C ASP A 175 22.34 3.33 16.42
N THR A 176 21.26 4.06 16.18
CA THR A 176 20.37 3.84 15.03
C THR A 176 20.80 4.68 13.82
N LYS A 177 20.36 4.25 12.64
CA LYS A 177 20.63 4.94 11.37
C LYS A 177 19.43 4.74 10.48
N GLY A 178 18.85 5.82 9.96
CA GLY A 178 17.69 5.67 9.11
C GLY A 178 17.08 6.98 8.63
N LEU A 179 15.93 7.32 9.18
CA LEU A 179 15.14 8.46 8.74
C LEU A 179 15.84 9.79 9.05
N SER A 180 15.68 10.77 8.14
CA SER A 180 16.07 12.15 8.39
C SER A 180 15.22 12.75 9.50
N LYS A 181 15.75 13.77 10.18
CA LYS A 181 15.04 14.50 11.24
C LYS A 181 13.67 14.99 10.78
N ASP A 182 13.58 15.54 9.56
CA ASP A 182 12.31 16.05 9.02
C ASP A 182 11.31 14.91 8.75
N THR A 183 11.78 13.80 8.17
CA THR A 183 10.91 12.64 7.89
C THR A 183 10.39 12.04 9.19
N PHE A 184 11.27 11.91 10.18
CA PHE A 184 10.95 11.41 11.51
C PHE A 184 9.94 12.32 12.23
N THR A 185 10.19 13.63 12.22
CA THR A 185 9.28 14.62 12.82
C THR A 185 7.92 14.60 12.14
N ALA A 186 7.88 14.53 10.80
CA ALA A 186 6.63 14.52 10.05
C ALA A 186 5.79 13.27 10.34
N ILE A 187 6.41 12.08 10.35
CA ILE A 187 5.68 10.83 10.63
C ILE A 187 5.21 10.75 12.09
N SER A 188 6.05 11.12 13.05
CA SER A 188 5.70 11.14 14.47
C SER A 188 4.58 12.16 14.74
N HIS A 189 4.74 13.41 14.28
CA HIS A 189 3.75 14.47 14.47
C HIS A 189 2.40 14.12 13.84
N THR A 190 2.39 13.65 12.59
CA THR A 190 1.15 13.29 11.88
C THR A 190 0.44 12.14 12.58
N THR A 191 1.20 11.12 13.01
CA THR A 191 0.61 9.97 13.72
C THR A 191 0.03 10.40 15.07
N HIS A 192 0.76 11.21 15.83
CA HIS A 192 0.29 11.76 17.11
C HIS A 192 -0.97 12.61 16.92
N CYS A 193 -0.97 13.53 15.97
CA CYS A 193 -2.15 14.34 15.67
C CYS A 193 -3.34 13.51 15.18
N LEU A 194 -3.14 12.43 14.42
CA LEU A 194 -4.21 11.52 14.03
C LEU A 194 -4.81 10.79 15.24
N VAL A 195 -3.99 10.35 16.20
CA VAL A 195 -4.47 9.72 17.44
C VAL A 195 -5.30 10.71 18.25
N GLU A 196 -4.79 11.91 18.50
CA GLU A 196 -5.49 12.95 19.27
C GLU A 196 -6.78 13.42 18.58
N LEU A 197 -6.73 13.65 17.26
CA LEU A 197 -7.91 13.97 16.46
C LEU A 197 -8.94 12.83 16.54
N THR A 198 -8.47 11.59 16.54
CA THR A 198 -9.36 10.44 16.61
C THR A 198 -10.09 10.38 17.94
N ASN A 199 -9.37 10.51 19.05
CA ASN A 199 -10.00 10.53 20.38
C ASN A 199 -10.99 11.69 20.48
N TYR A 200 -10.62 12.90 20.06
CA TYR A 200 -11.51 14.06 20.07
C TYR A 200 -12.79 13.84 19.25
N CYS A 201 -12.67 13.34 18.02
CA CYS A 201 -13.83 13.10 17.17
C CYS A 201 -14.75 11.99 17.71
N LEU A 202 -14.19 10.93 18.30
CA LEU A 202 -14.99 9.83 18.85
C LEU A 202 -15.63 10.18 20.19
N GLU A 203 -14.89 10.86 21.09
CA GLU A 203 -15.31 11.12 22.47
C GLU A 203 -16.11 12.42 22.60
N GLU A 204 -15.64 13.52 22.00
CA GLU A 204 -16.26 14.84 22.15
C GLU A 204 -17.32 15.11 21.06
N LEU A 205 -17.01 14.75 19.81
CA LEU A 205 -17.93 14.98 18.68
C LEU A 205 -18.91 13.82 18.43
N ASN A 206 -18.75 12.69 19.14
CA ASN A 206 -19.58 11.48 19.00
C ASN A 206 -19.66 10.95 17.56
N PHE A 207 -18.57 10.99 16.80
CA PHE A 207 -18.51 10.38 15.48
C PHE A 207 -18.43 8.86 15.60
N GLU A 208 -19.11 8.13 14.71
CA GLU A 208 -19.08 6.66 14.70
C GLU A 208 -17.70 6.12 14.29
N TYR A 209 -17.08 6.79 13.32
CA TYR A 209 -15.76 6.43 12.80
C TYR A 209 -15.09 7.61 12.10
N ILE A 210 -13.82 7.43 11.79
CA ILE A 210 -12.98 8.40 11.08
C ILE A 210 -12.26 7.68 9.94
N LEU A 211 -12.10 8.40 8.84
CA LEU A 211 -11.40 7.94 7.64
C LEU A 211 -10.13 8.79 7.46
N PRO A 212 -8.97 8.38 8.03
CA PRO A 212 -7.74 9.18 7.97
C PRO A 212 -7.31 9.55 6.54
N GLY A 213 -7.59 8.70 5.55
CA GLY A 213 -7.27 8.97 4.15
C GLY A 213 -8.07 10.12 3.52
N LYS A 214 -9.11 10.63 4.21
CA LYS A 214 -9.83 11.84 3.80
C LYS A 214 -9.15 13.14 4.25
N LEU A 215 -8.16 13.05 5.14
CA LEU A 215 -7.40 14.18 5.69
C LEU A 215 -6.13 14.48 4.86
N GLN A 216 -5.94 13.81 3.73
CA GLN A 216 -4.80 13.96 2.82
C GLN A 216 -5.04 15.07 1.78
N THR A 217 -3.98 15.53 1.11
CA THR A 217 -4.05 16.57 0.09
C THR A 217 -4.30 16.05 -1.34
N ASP A 218 -4.56 14.76 -1.52
CA ASP A 218 -4.84 14.14 -2.84
C ASP A 218 -5.93 14.87 -3.64
N ASN A 219 -6.99 15.34 -2.99
CA ASN A 219 -8.07 16.07 -3.68
C ASN A 219 -7.57 17.42 -4.22
N LEU A 220 -6.61 18.05 -3.54
CA LEU A 220 -5.96 19.27 -3.99
C LEU A 220 -5.00 18.97 -5.15
N GLU A 221 -4.23 17.88 -5.09
CA GLU A 221 -3.38 17.44 -6.21
C GLU A 221 -4.21 17.09 -7.45
N ALA A 222 -5.34 16.42 -7.27
CA ALA A 222 -6.29 16.11 -8.35
C ALA A 222 -6.85 17.40 -8.97
N ARG A 223 -7.14 18.42 -8.15
CA ARG A 223 -7.57 19.74 -8.63
C ARG A 223 -6.47 20.41 -9.46
N PHE A 224 -5.21 20.36 -9.04
CA PHE A 224 -4.08 20.85 -9.84
C PHE A 224 -3.92 20.08 -11.15
N GLY A 225 -4.12 18.76 -11.12
CA GLY A 225 -4.16 17.94 -12.33
C GLY A 225 -5.24 18.38 -13.31
N ARG A 226 -6.44 18.73 -12.82
CA ARG A 226 -7.53 19.25 -13.63
C ARG A 226 -7.19 20.60 -14.26
N TYR A 227 -6.54 21.51 -13.54
CA TYR A 227 -6.08 22.78 -14.13
C TYR A 227 -5.10 22.55 -15.28
N ARG A 228 -4.11 21.66 -15.10
CA ARG A 228 -3.17 21.30 -16.17
C ARG A 228 -3.89 20.70 -17.38
N ARG A 229 -4.84 19.77 -17.16
CA ARG A 229 -5.65 19.17 -18.24
C ARG A 229 -6.42 20.22 -19.04
N LEU A 230 -7.13 21.13 -18.36
CA LEU A 230 -7.91 22.20 -18.99
C LEU A 230 -7.04 23.22 -19.73
N ALA A 231 -5.78 23.37 -19.33
CA ALA A 231 -4.77 24.20 -19.99
C ALA A 231 -3.95 23.43 -21.04
N GLY A 232 -4.49 22.35 -21.62
CA GLY A 232 -3.84 21.59 -22.69
C GLY A 232 -2.75 20.62 -22.22
N CYS A 233 -2.89 20.09 -21.01
CA CYS A 233 -1.92 19.20 -20.34
C CYS A 233 -0.52 19.81 -20.14
N ASN A 234 -0.41 21.13 -20.12
CA ASN A 234 0.85 21.81 -19.80
C ASN A 234 1.13 21.74 -18.29
N TYR A 235 2.38 21.42 -17.92
CA TYR A 235 2.79 21.41 -16.51
C TYR A 235 2.89 22.84 -15.94
N ASN A 236 3.41 23.77 -16.75
CA ASN A 236 3.61 25.16 -16.35
C ASN A 236 2.43 26.00 -16.83
N ILE A 237 1.42 26.13 -15.97
CA ILE A 237 0.25 26.97 -16.23
C ILE A 237 0.48 28.40 -15.73
N SER A 238 0.01 29.40 -16.47
CA SER A 238 0.05 30.79 -16.02
C SER A 238 -1.04 31.07 -14.98
N VAL A 239 -0.88 32.14 -14.20
CA VAL A 239 -1.90 32.58 -13.22
C VAL A 239 -3.22 32.91 -13.92
N SER A 240 -3.18 33.53 -15.10
CA SER A 240 -4.38 33.82 -15.90
C SER A 240 -5.09 32.52 -16.32
N GLN A 241 -4.34 31.54 -16.82
CA GLN A 241 -4.90 30.22 -17.17
C GLN A 241 -5.52 29.52 -15.97
N LEU A 242 -4.92 29.65 -14.78
CA LEU A 242 -5.47 29.09 -13.54
C LEU A 242 -6.83 29.72 -13.21
N TYR A 243 -6.95 31.06 -13.27
CA TYR A 243 -8.23 31.75 -13.04
C TYR A 243 -9.29 31.36 -14.07
N GLU A 244 -8.93 31.27 -15.34
CA GLU A 244 -9.85 30.82 -16.40
C GLU A 244 -10.32 29.39 -16.18
N CYS A 245 -9.42 28.47 -15.84
CA CYS A 245 -9.76 27.09 -15.52
C CYS A 245 -10.66 27.01 -14.28
N GLU A 246 -10.38 27.79 -13.24
CA GLU A 246 -11.19 27.83 -12.02
C GLU A 246 -12.61 28.34 -12.31
N ASN A 247 -12.75 29.39 -13.12
CA ASN A 247 -14.05 29.91 -13.55
C ASN A 247 -14.84 28.84 -14.31
N LYS A 248 -14.21 28.12 -15.24
CA LYS A 248 -14.85 27.00 -15.97
C LYS A 248 -15.35 25.92 -15.02
N ILE A 249 -14.52 25.49 -14.07
CA ILE A 249 -14.90 24.44 -13.12
C ILE A 249 -16.05 24.87 -12.19
N ARG A 250 -16.05 26.14 -11.76
CA ARG A 250 -17.15 26.69 -10.95
C ARG A 250 -18.45 26.74 -11.74
N LEU A 251 -18.41 27.20 -12.98
CA LEU A 251 -19.58 27.20 -13.88
C LEU A 251 -20.11 25.78 -14.09
N GLU A 252 -19.24 24.81 -14.38
CA GLU A 252 -19.61 23.40 -14.50
C GLU A 252 -20.30 22.87 -13.23
N SER A 253 -19.78 23.23 -12.05
CA SER A 253 -20.36 22.81 -10.75
C SER A 253 -21.73 23.45 -10.49
N CYS A 254 -21.91 24.73 -10.81
CA CYS A 254 -23.16 25.45 -10.60
C CYS A 254 -24.26 25.02 -11.58
N LEU A 255 -23.90 24.74 -12.83
CA LEU A 255 -24.88 24.43 -13.88
C LEU A 255 -25.48 23.04 -13.74
N LYS A 256 -25.00 22.18 -12.81
CA LYS A 256 -25.36 20.75 -12.71
C LYS A 256 -25.53 20.14 -14.11
N LEU A 257 -24.64 20.50 -15.04
CA LEU A 257 -24.69 19.94 -16.38
C LEU A 257 -24.41 18.46 -16.21
N SER A 258 -25.47 17.66 -16.28
CA SER A 258 -25.46 16.20 -16.32
C SER A 258 -24.76 15.66 -17.57
N VAL A 259 -24.08 16.52 -18.32
CA VAL A 259 -23.12 16.12 -19.33
C VAL A 259 -21.97 15.47 -18.59
N MET A 260 -22.08 14.16 -18.49
CA MET A 260 -20.98 13.24 -18.37
C MET A 260 -19.92 13.62 -19.41
N PHE A 261 -19.08 14.60 -19.09
CA PHE A 261 -17.66 14.38 -19.28
C PHE A 261 -17.35 13.27 -18.29
N ASN A 262 -17.67 12.03 -18.70
CA ASN A 262 -16.92 10.89 -18.21
C ASN A 262 -15.49 11.38 -18.19
N ASP A 263 -14.84 11.24 -17.04
CA ASP A 263 -13.40 11.11 -17.07
C ASP A 263 -13.15 10.11 -18.21
N THR A 264 -12.77 10.64 -19.36
CA THR A 264 -11.98 9.90 -20.31
C THR A 264 -10.65 9.80 -19.59
N ASP A 265 -10.63 8.93 -18.57
CA ASP A 265 -9.74 7.80 -18.61
C ASP A 265 -9.81 7.33 -20.06
N ILE A 266 -8.92 7.89 -20.87
CA ILE A 266 -8.34 7.14 -21.96
C ILE A 266 -7.74 5.97 -21.21
N ILE A 267 -8.57 4.95 -20.99
CA ILE A 267 -8.11 3.59 -20.95
C ILE A 267 -7.39 3.54 -22.28
N GLU A 268 -6.07 3.69 -22.24
CA GLU A 268 -5.22 3.00 -23.19
C GLU A 268 -5.65 1.54 -23.05
N HIS A 269 -6.71 1.17 -23.77
CA HIS A 269 -6.82 -0.16 -24.29
C HIS A 269 -5.58 -0.24 -25.14
N GLU A 270 -4.48 -0.72 -24.52
CA GLU A 270 -3.56 -1.56 -25.25
C GLU A 270 -4.47 -2.47 -26.06
N ARG A 271 -4.51 -2.22 -27.38
CA ARG A 271 -5.00 -3.21 -28.31
C ARG A 271 -4.18 -4.43 -27.97
N CYS A 272 -4.79 -5.36 -27.23
CA CYS A 272 -4.35 -6.73 -27.24
C CYS A 272 -4.54 -7.15 -28.69
N MET A 273 -3.53 -6.89 -29.51
CA MET A 273 -3.31 -7.68 -30.70
C MET A 273 -3.24 -9.10 -30.14
N TYR A 274 -4.30 -9.86 -30.36
CA TYR A 274 -4.21 -11.30 -30.34
C TYR A 274 -3.09 -11.63 -31.31
N LYS A 275 -1.86 -11.74 -30.80
CA LYS A 275 -0.86 -12.56 -31.46
C LYS A 275 -1.50 -13.94 -31.48
N GLU A 276 -1.65 -14.49 -32.67
CA GLU A 276 -1.80 -15.93 -32.82
C GLU A 276 -0.82 -16.57 -31.84
N CYS A 277 -1.38 -17.30 -30.88
CA CYS A 277 -0.59 -18.08 -29.96
C CYS A 277 0.10 -19.09 -30.85
N ALA A 278 1.36 -18.83 -31.24
CA ALA A 278 2.21 -19.86 -31.78
C ALA A 278 2.15 -20.99 -30.75
N ASP A 279 1.79 -22.20 -31.18
CA ASP A 279 1.75 -23.37 -30.31
C ASP A 279 3.06 -23.44 -29.53
N ILE A 280 3.03 -23.01 -28.26
CA ILE A 280 4.19 -23.09 -27.39
C ILE A 280 4.18 -24.52 -26.91
N ASP A 281 4.94 -25.36 -27.60
CA ASP A 281 5.16 -26.75 -27.24
C ASP A 281 6.07 -26.78 -26.00
N ILE A 282 5.49 -26.50 -24.82
CA ILE A 282 6.18 -26.56 -23.54
C ILE A 282 6.27 -28.03 -23.15
N VAL A 283 7.41 -28.66 -23.45
CA VAL A 283 7.71 -30.00 -22.97
C VAL A 283 8.03 -29.91 -21.48
N ILE A 284 7.09 -30.35 -20.64
CA ILE A 284 7.27 -30.45 -19.19
C ILE A 284 8.05 -31.74 -18.89
N THR A 285 9.24 -31.61 -18.29
CA THR A 285 10.04 -32.76 -17.87
C THR A 285 9.80 -33.10 -16.40
N GLU A 286 10.13 -34.32 -15.97
CA GLU A 286 10.05 -34.71 -14.55
C GLU A 286 10.97 -33.87 -13.63
N ALA A 287 12.03 -33.29 -14.19
CA ALA A 287 12.88 -32.34 -13.47
C ALA A 287 12.13 -31.04 -13.14
N ASP A 288 11.29 -30.55 -14.06
CA ASP A 288 10.46 -29.35 -13.86
C ASP A 288 9.38 -29.58 -12.78
N LEU A 289 8.83 -30.79 -12.71
CA LEU A 289 7.88 -31.20 -11.67
C LEU A 289 8.53 -31.32 -10.29
N ASN A 290 9.78 -31.78 -10.23
CA ASN A 290 10.51 -31.85 -8.98
C ASN A 290 10.93 -30.46 -8.48
N ASP A 291 11.35 -29.54 -9.35
CA ASP A 291 11.75 -28.19 -8.92
C ASP A 291 10.55 -27.31 -8.51
N THR A 292 9.36 -27.61 -9.04
CA THR A 292 8.11 -26.92 -8.67
C THR A 292 7.60 -27.24 -7.26
N THR A 293 8.09 -28.28 -6.59
CA THR A 293 7.72 -28.57 -5.18
C THR A 293 7.99 -27.39 -4.24
N LYS A 294 9.08 -26.63 -4.47
CA LYS A 294 9.42 -25.41 -3.70
C LYS A 294 8.45 -24.24 -3.95
N HIS A 295 7.76 -24.26 -5.09
CA HIS A 295 6.84 -23.23 -5.55
C HIS A 295 5.36 -23.65 -5.48
N LEU A 296 5.09 -24.83 -4.93
CA LEU A 296 3.76 -25.42 -4.85
C LEU A 296 2.71 -24.50 -4.21
N PRO A 297 3.01 -23.72 -3.15
CA PRO A 297 2.05 -22.76 -2.61
C PRO A 297 1.64 -21.69 -3.63
N THR A 298 2.61 -21.10 -4.34
CA THR A 298 2.37 -20.09 -5.38
C THR A 298 1.57 -20.66 -6.54
N ILE A 299 1.91 -21.88 -6.98
CA ILE A 299 1.20 -22.60 -8.06
C ILE A 299 -0.24 -22.88 -7.66
N THR A 300 -0.45 -23.37 -6.44
CA THR A 300 -1.78 -23.69 -5.91
C THR A 300 -2.66 -22.44 -5.83
N TYR A 301 -2.10 -21.33 -5.32
CA TYR A 301 -2.80 -20.05 -5.26
C TYR A 301 -3.18 -19.53 -6.65
N LEU A 302 -2.24 -19.52 -7.60
CA LEU A 302 -2.51 -19.08 -8.96
C LEU A 302 -3.51 -19.98 -9.69
N GLY A 303 -3.37 -21.30 -9.57
CA GLY A 303 -4.33 -22.26 -10.11
C GLY A 303 -5.74 -22.04 -9.56
N GLY A 304 -5.85 -21.85 -8.25
CA GLY A 304 -7.11 -21.50 -7.58
C GLY A 304 -7.69 -20.17 -8.05
N TYR A 305 -6.86 -19.13 -8.19
CA TYR A 305 -7.29 -17.81 -8.67
C TYR A 305 -7.75 -17.83 -10.13
N CYS A 306 -7.05 -18.57 -11.00
CA CYS A 306 -7.46 -18.81 -12.38
C CYS A 306 -8.84 -19.49 -12.41
N CYS A 307 -9.03 -20.55 -11.63
CA CYS A 307 -10.32 -21.22 -11.51
C CYS A 307 -11.41 -20.27 -11.01
N TYR A 308 -11.17 -19.52 -9.94
CA TYR A 308 -12.10 -18.54 -9.39
C TYR A 308 -12.52 -17.47 -10.41
N THR A 309 -11.55 -16.94 -11.17
CA THR A 309 -11.80 -15.91 -12.19
C THR A 309 -12.64 -16.44 -13.34
N VAL A 310 -12.37 -17.67 -13.77
CA VAL A 310 -13.13 -18.35 -14.83
C VAL A 310 -14.54 -18.70 -14.35
N LEU A 311 -14.69 -19.18 -13.10
CA LEU A 311 -15.98 -19.49 -12.48
C LEU A 311 -16.92 -18.27 -12.37
N LYS A 312 -16.37 -17.07 -12.10
CA LYS A 312 -17.15 -15.83 -12.09
C LYS A 312 -17.81 -15.51 -13.43
N LYS A 313 -17.18 -15.91 -14.54
CA LYS A 313 -17.63 -15.58 -15.91
C LYS A 313 -18.39 -16.73 -16.57
N LEU A 314 -18.20 -17.96 -16.11
CA LEU A 314 -18.88 -19.14 -16.66
C LEU A 314 -20.33 -19.22 -16.22
N SER A 315 -21.24 -19.31 -17.19
CA SER A 315 -22.67 -19.55 -17.01
C SER A 315 -23.06 -21.04 -17.06
N CYS A 316 -22.22 -21.91 -17.66
CA CYS A 316 -22.49 -23.34 -17.82
C CYS A 316 -22.13 -24.15 -16.56
N GLN A 317 -23.10 -24.87 -15.99
CA GLN A 317 -22.91 -25.66 -14.77
C GLN A 317 -22.00 -26.89 -14.96
N ILE A 318 -22.01 -27.51 -16.15
CA ILE A 318 -21.12 -28.66 -16.46
C ILE A 318 -19.66 -28.21 -16.49
N CYS A 319 -19.38 -27.08 -17.14
CA CYS A 319 -18.03 -26.50 -17.17
C CYS A 319 -17.53 -26.10 -15.77
N ARG A 320 -18.44 -25.65 -14.88
CA ARG A 320 -18.10 -25.37 -13.48
C ARG A 320 -17.69 -26.63 -12.73
N ASN A 321 -18.43 -27.73 -12.91
CA ASN A 321 -18.13 -29.01 -12.27
C ASN A 321 -16.82 -29.64 -12.81
N ASN A 322 -16.43 -29.34 -14.05
CA ASN A 322 -15.15 -29.82 -14.61
C ASN A 322 -13.92 -29.02 -14.13
N LEU A 323 -14.12 -27.80 -13.61
CA LEU A 323 -13.05 -26.97 -13.05
C LEU A 323 -12.74 -27.29 -11.58
N VAL A 324 -13.65 -28.01 -10.91
CA VAL A 324 -13.56 -28.33 -9.50
C VAL A 324 -13.75 -29.83 -9.36
N ASP A 325 -12.68 -30.57 -9.09
CA ASP A 325 -12.77 -32.02 -8.84
C ASP A 325 -13.58 -32.25 -7.54
N PRO A 326 -14.80 -32.81 -7.60
CA PRO A 326 -15.66 -32.97 -6.43
C PRO A 326 -15.14 -34.03 -5.44
N ASP A 327 -14.26 -34.94 -5.91
CA ASP A 327 -13.97 -36.21 -5.22
C ASP A 327 -12.53 -36.34 -4.71
N LYS A 328 -11.71 -35.28 -4.73
CA LYS A 328 -10.33 -35.37 -4.21
C LYS A 328 -10.14 -34.77 -2.83
N LYS A 329 -10.02 -35.72 -1.88
CA LYS A 329 -9.26 -35.64 -0.62
C LYS A 329 -8.21 -34.52 -0.65
N VAL A 330 -8.41 -33.51 0.19
CA VAL A 330 -7.41 -32.49 0.49
C VAL A 330 -6.09 -33.20 0.82
N LEU A 331 -5.06 -33.00 -0.01
CA LEU A 331 -3.73 -33.52 0.26
C LEU A 331 -3.30 -33.01 1.66
N PRO A 332 -2.97 -33.90 2.62
CA PRO A 332 -2.73 -33.52 4.02
C PRO A 332 -1.65 -32.43 4.19
N HIS A 333 -0.69 -32.36 3.27
CA HIS A 333 0.40 -31.39 3.29
C HIS A 333 0.02 -29.96 2.86
N VAL A 334 -1.14 -29.75 2.23
CA VAL A 334 -1.59 -28.41 1.79
C VAL A 334 -2.22 -27.62 2.96
N ASN A 335 -2.84 -28.31 3.92
CA ASN A 335 -3.50 -27.67 5.07
C ASN A 335 -2.53 -26.95 6.01
N GLN A 336 -1.31 -27.46 6.20
CA GLN A 336 -0.33 -26.79 7.05
C GLN A 336 0.08 -25.42 6.50
N TYR A 337 0.30 -25.31 5.19
CA TYR A 337 0.71 -24.05 4.55
C TYR A 337 -0.43 -23.05 4.36
N MET A 338 -1.64 -23.51 3.99
CA MET A 338 -2.80 -22.61 3.87
C MET A 338 -3.19 -22.02 5.23
N SER A 339 -3.10 -22.80 6.33
CA SER A 339 -3.36 -22.30 7.69
C SER A 339 -2.35 -21.26 8.20
N GLN A 340 -1.18 -21.16 7.55
CA GLN A 340 -0.15 -20.15 7.84
C GLN A 340 -0.30 -18.89 7.00
N ILE A 341 -1.07 -18.94 5.89
CA ILE A 341 -1.34 -17.78 5.01
C ILE A 341 -2.61 -17.04 5.46
N ASP A 342 -3.57 -17.74 6.06
CA ASP A 342 -4.84 -17.18 6.57
C ASP A 342 -4.77 -16.61 8.02
N ARG A 343 -3.60 -16.11 8.47
CA ARG A 343 -3.46 -15.41 9.76
C ARG A 343 -2.83 -14.04 9.64
#